data_AF-A0A7C5LX86-F1
#
_entry.id   AF-A0A7C5LX86-F1
#
_cell.length_a   1.000
_cell.length_b   1.000
_cell.length_c   1.000
_cell.angle_alpha   90.00
_cell.angle_beta   90.00
_cell.angle_gamma   90.00
#
_symmetry.space_group_name_H-M   'P 1'
#
loop_
_entity.id
_entity.type
_entity.pdbx_description
1 polymer ?
#
loop_
_entity_poly.entity_id
_entity_poly.type
_entity_poly.pdbx_seq_one_letter_code
_entity_poly.pdbx_strand_id
1 'polypeptide(L)'
;MGVTGEKIQTGLNTAGADKEVTLHRMSDDLADKGFLLTTMDDVINWARTGSLHWMTFGLACCAVEMMHAAMPRYDIERFGTAP
;
A
#
# COMPACT_ATOMS: atom_id res chain seq x y z
N MET A 1 3.93 -30.13 -50.15
CA MET A 1 5.00 -30.91 -49.49
C MET A 1 6.20 -29.98 -49.39
N GLY A 2 6.51 -29.24 -48.33
CA GLY A 2 6.09 -29.26 -46.93
C GLY A 2 7.33 -28.93 -46.12
N VAL A 3 7.48 -27.68 -45.67
CA VAL A 3 8.24 -27.31 -44.45
C VAL A 3 7.61 -26.05 -43.85
N THR A 4 6.49 -26.25 -43.16
CA THR A 4 6.07 -25.37 -42.05
C THR A 4 6.79 -25.86 -40.79
N GLY A 5 7.44 -24.96 -40.07
CA GLY A 5 7.77 -25.17 -38.65
C GLY A 5 9.25 -25.27 -38.33
N GLU A 6 9.87 -24.12 -38.03
CA GLU A 6 10.84 -24.06 -36.95
C GLU A 6 10.29 -23.08 -35.91
N LYS A 7 9.50 -23.63 -34.99
CA LYS A 7 9.13 -22.95 -33.76
C LYS A 7 10.42 -22.77 -32.97
N ILE A 8 10.84 -21.54 -32.74
CA ILE A 8 11.77 -21.23 -31.65
C ILE A 8 11.08 -21.72 -30.37
N GLN A 9 11.51 -22.89 -29.94
CA GLN A 9 11.03 -23.60 -28.78
C GLN A 9 11.71 -22.94 -27.56
N THR A 10 11.15 -21.83 -27.08
CA THR A 10 11.25 -21.52 -25.65
C THR A 10 10.47 -22.62 -24.95
N GLY A 11 11.23 -23.64 -24.52
CA GLY A 11 10.72 -24.87 -23.96
C GLY A 11 9.78 -24.64 -22.77
N LEU A 12 9.03 -25.70 -22.48
CA LEU A 12 8.24 -25.86 -21.26
C LEU A 12 9.11 -25.64 -20.02
N ASN A 13 9.25 -24.39 -19.59
CA ASN A 13 9.64 -24.06 -18.23
C ASN A 13 8.36 -23.79 -17.44
N THR A 14 7.57 -24.83 -17.21
CA THR A 14 6.61 -24.81 -16.09
C THR A 14 7.40 -25.03 -14.81
N ALA A 15 8.15 -24.01 -14.38
CA ALA A 15 8.85 -24.02 -13.11
C ALA A 15 7.93 -23.48 -12.00
N GLY A 16 6.82 -24.20 -11.76
CA GLY A 16 6.00 -24.11 -10.54
C GLY A 16 5.35 -22.76 -10.22
N ALA A 17 4.02 -22.66 -10.36
CA ALA A 17 3.19 -21.62 -9.73
C ALA A 17 3.85 -20.22 -9.71
N ASP A 18 4.28 -19.76 -10.88
CA ASP A 18 4.91 -18.46 -11.04
C ASP A 18 3.94 -17.36 -10.57
N LYS A 19 4.23 -16.83 -9.38
CA LYS A 19 3.36 -15.85 -8.71
C LYS A 19 3.31 -14.56 -9.50
N GLU A 20 4.37 -14.21 -10.22
CA GLU A 20 4.46 -13.00 -11.01
C GLU A 20 3.41 -12.96 -12.15
N VAL A 21 3.26 -14.03 -12.94
CA VAL A 21 2.27 -14.05 -14.03
C VAL A 21 0.83 -14.10 -13.50
N THR A 22 0.65 -14.67 -12.31
CA THR A 22 -0.65 -14.73 -11.63
C THR A 22 -1.02 -13.36 -11.04
N LEU A 23 -0.06 -12.66 -10.44
CA LEU A 23 -0.24 -11.30 -9.90
C LEU A 23 -0.47 -10.27 -11.01
N HIS A 24 0.19 -10.40 -12.17
CA HIS A 24 -0.05 -9.53 -13.32
C HIS A 24 -1.47 -9.68 -13.87
N ARG A 25 -2.00 -10.91 -13.95
CA ARG A 25 -3.41 -11.13 -14.35
C ARG A 25 -4.40 -10.60 -13.33
N MET A 26 -4.13 -10.79 -12.04
CA MET A 26 -4.96 -10.24 -10.98
C MET A 26 -4.95 -8.70 -10.97
N SER A 27 -3.82 -8.08 -11.33
CA SER A 27 -3.70 -6.62 -11.46
C SER A 27 -4.53 -6.09 -12.62
N ASP A 28 -4.54 -6.75 -13.78
CA ASP A 28 -5.38 -6.37 -14.92
C ASP A 28 -6.88 -6.53 -14.60
N ASP A 29 -7.28 -7.62 -13.95
CA ASP A 29 -8.67 -7.85 -13.51
C ASP A 29 -9.14 -6.86 -12.43
N LEU A 30 -8.20 -6.30 -11.65
CA LEU A 30 -8.46 -5.25 -10.67
C LEU A 30 -8.51 -3.86 -11.32
N ALA A 31 -7.68 -3.61 -12.33
CA ALA A 31 -7.65 -2.35 -13.08
C ALA A 31 -8.97 -2.11 -13.84
N ASP A 32 -9.58 -3.17 -14.37
CA ASP A 32 -10.92 -3.12 -14.99
C ASP A 32 -12.03 -2.72 -14.00
N LYS A 33 -11.78 -2.83 -12.68
CA LYS A 33 -12.68 -2.44 -11.59
C LYS A 33 -12.27 -1.11 -10.93
N GLY A 34 -11.77 -0.16 -11.72
CA GLY A 34 -11.24 1.13 -11.23
C GLY A 34 -12.16 1.94 -10.32
N PHE A 35 -13.49 1.83 -10.42
CA PHE A 35 -14.42 2.46 -9.47
C PHE A 35 -14.34 1.86 -8.05
N LEU A 36 -14.10 0.55 -7.95
CA LEU A 36 -13.98 -0.14 -6.67
C LEU A 36 -12.62 0.14 -6.00
N LEU A 37 -11.55 0.23 -6.79
CA LEU A 37 -10.21 0.55 -6.27
C LEU A 37 -10.10 1.99 -5.78
N THR A 38 -10.63 2.96 -6.54
CA THR A 38 -10.59 4.38 -6.16
C THR A 38 -11.33 4.65 -4.86
N THR A 39 -12.51 4.06 -4.68
CA THR A 39 -13.28 4.17 -3.43
C THR A 39 -12.59 3.47 -2.25
N MET A 40 -11.93 2.33 -2.49
CA MET A 40 -11.13 1.65 -1.46
C MET A 40 -9.90 2.48 -1.06
N ASP A 41 -9.23 3.12 -2.02
CA ASP A 41 -8.08 4.00 -1.74
C ASP A 41 -8.48 5.19 -0.88
N ASP A 42 -9.63 5.82 -1.14
CA ASP A 42 -10.17 6.90 -0.32
C ASP A 42 -10.44 6.45 1.13
N VAL A 43 -11.03 5.27 1.30
CA VAL A 43 -11.30 4.68 2.63
C VAL A 43 -9.99 4.34 3.36
N ILE A 44 -9.00 3.80 2.65
CA ILE A 44 -7.69 3.47 3.23
C ILE A 44 -6.95 4.74 3.66
N ASN A 45 -6.98 5.79 2.84
CA ASN A 45 -6.37 7.07 3.18
C ASN A 45 -7.06 7.74 4.36
N TRP A 46 -8.40 7.70 4.40
CA TRP A 46 -9.17 8.14 5.57
C TRP A 46 -8.75 7.38 6.83
N ALA A 47 -8.65 6.05 6.77
CA ALA A 47 -8.22 5.22 7.90
C ALA A 47 -6.80 5.58 8.37
N ARG A 48 -5.83 5.74 7.47
CA ARG A 48 -4.43 6.10 7.81
C ARG A 48 -4.33 7.47 8.48
N THR A 49 -5.08 8.46 7.97
CA THR A 49 -5.07 9.80 8.56
C THR A 49 -5.79 9.87 9.91
N GLY A 50 -6.75 8.97 10.15
CA GLY A 50 -7.48 8.87 11.43
C GLY A 50 -6.84 7.97 12.49
N SER A 51 -5.75 7.27 12.19
CA SER A 51 -5.07 6.35 13.12
C SER A 51 -3.55 6.58 13.16
N LEU A 52 -3.15 7.84 13.23
CA LEU A 52 -1.76 8.20 13.08
C LEU A 52 -0.98 7.92 14.38
N HIS A 53 -0.33 6.77 14.45
CA HIS A 53 0.54 6.42 15.57
C HIS A 53 1.90 7.10 15.39
N TRP A 54 2.22 8.04 16.25
CA TRP A 54 3.48 8.79 16.15
C TRP A 54 4.59 8.20 17.01
N MET A 55 5.82 8.49 16.63
CA MET A 55 6.98 8.16 17.44
C MET A 55 7.76 9.45 17.67
N THR A 56 7.67 10.00 18.89
CA THR A 56 8.26 11.30 19.19
C THR A 56 9.76 11.15 19.51
N PHE A 57 10.61 11.81 18.72
CA PHE A 57 12.05 11.88 18.96
C PHE A 57 12.42 13.26 19.51
N GLY A 58 12.56 13.35 20.83
CA GLY A 58 12.81 14.61 21.53
C GLY A 58 14.27 15.06 21.51
N LEU A 59 14.75 15.57 20.36
CA LEU A 59 16.16 15.93 20.18
C LEU A 59 16.55 17.31 20.77
N ALA A 60 15.61 18.23 20.90
CA ALA A 60 15.85 19.62 21.33
C ALA A 60 14.58 20.23 21.95
N CYS A 61 14.48 21.56 21.97
CA CYS A 61 13.32 22.29 22.49
C CYS A 61 11.99 21.96 21.81
N CYS A 62 11.98 21.51 20.55
CA CYS A 62 10.75 21.07 19.88
C CYS A 62 10.06 19.90 20.62
N ALA A 63 10.81 19.14 21.43
CA ALA A 63 10.27 18.06 22.25
C ALA A 63 9.26 18.57 23.29
N VAL A 64 9.55 19.71 23.95
CA VAL A 64 8.65 20.24 24.98
C VAL A 64 7.41 20.89 24.36
N GLU A 65 7.52 21.40 23.14
CA GLU A 65 6.36 21.88 22.39
C GLU A 65 5.45 20.71 21.96
N MET A 66 6.03 19.60 21.50
CA MET A 66 5.30 18.37 21.19
C MET A 66 4.60 17.77 22.43
N MET A 67 5.23 17.83 23.61
CA MET A 67 4.60 17.39 24.88
C MET A 67 3.39 18.26 25.26
N HIS A 68 3.48 19.58 25.05
CA HIS A 68 2.34 20.47 25.30
C HIS A 68 1.22 20.29 24.28
N ALA A 69 1.54 19.91 23.04
CA ALA A 69 0.53 19.57 22.04
C ALA A 69 -0.30 18.35 22.49
N ALA A 70 0.31 17.36 23.16
CA ALA A 70 -0.36 16.20 23.77
C ALA A 70 -1.08 16.49 25.10
N MET A 71 -0.95 17.69 25.67
CA MET A 71 -1.60 18.06 26.93
C MET A 71 -3.07 18.51 26.67
N PRO A 72 -4.02 18.39 27.63
CA PRO A 72 -5.46 18.69 27.49
C PRO A 72 -5.84 20.03 26.87
N ARG A 73 -4.92 20.99 26.75
CA ARG A 73 -5.18 22.26 26.05
C ARG A 73 -5.22 22.09 24.53
N TYR A 74 -4.37 21.25 23.97
CA TYR A 74 -4.25 21.04 22.52
C TYR A 74 -4.57 19.60 22.10
N ASP A 75 -4.55 18.67 23.05
CA ASP A 75 -5.12 17.32 23.02
C ASP A 75 -5.19 16.66 21.64
N ILE A 76 -4.02 16.50 21.05
CA ILE A 76 -3.86 15.96 19.70
C ILE A 76 -4.32 14.49 19.60
N GLU A 77 -4.45 13.77 20.72
CA GLU A 77 -5.01 12.41 20.78
C GLU A 77 -6.47 12.33 20.29
N ARG A 78 -7.24 13.43 20.38
CA ARG A 78 -8.59 13.51 19.79
C ARG A 78 -8.62 13.26 18.29
N PHE A 79 -7.53 13.55 17.58
CA PHE A 79 -7.45 13.35 16.12
C PHE A 79 -6.99 11.92 15.75
N GLY A 80 -7.10 10.97 16.69
CA GLY A 80 -6.70 9.57 16.47
C GLY A 80 -5.20 9.38 16.51
N THR A 81 -4.49 10.32 17.14
CA THR A 81 -3.05 10.36 17.19
C THR A 81 -2.57 9.73 18.49
N ALA A 82 -2.36 8.42 18.45
CA ALA A 82 -2.01 7.63 19.63
C ALA A 82 -0.48 7.62 19.87
N PRO A 83 -0.02 7.68 21.13
CA PRO A 83 1.39 7.59 21.51
C PRO A 83 2.01 6.23 21.22
#